data_AF-C2L1B1-F1
#
_entry.id   AF-C2L1B1-F1
#
_cell.length_a   1.000
_cell.length_b   1.000
_cell.length_c   1.000
_cell.angle_alpha   90.00
_cell.angle_beta   90.00
_cell.angle_gamma   90.00
#
_symmetry.space_group_name_H-M   'P 1'
#
loop_
_entity.id
_entity.type
_entity.pdbx_description
1 polymer ?
#
loop_
_entity_poly.entity_id
_entity_poly.type
_entity_poly.pdbx_seq_one_letter_code
_entity_poly.pdbx_strand_id
1 'polypeptide(L)' 'MTKVITIHIFKERREKMAILKGKKVIIIGDRDGVPGPAIQACVETAGGEVVFASTECFV' A
#
# COMPACT_ATOMS: atom_id res chain seq x y z
N MET A 1 -21.97 -13.24 20.30
CA MET A 1 -21.60 -14.23 19.26
C MET A 1 -21.50 -13.58 17.87
N THR A 2 -22.54 -12.91 17.37
CA THR A 2 -22.54 -12.21 16.05
C THR A 2 -21.42 -11.19 15.86
N LYS A 3 -21.14 -10.34 16.87
CA LYS A 3 -20.03 -9.37 16.83
C LYS A 3 -18.64 -10.00 16.62
N VAL A 4 -18.39 -11.18 17.18
CA VAL A 4 -17.07 -11.85 17.12
C VAL A 4 -16.82 -12.42 15.72
N ILE A 5 -17.86 -12.98 15.11
CA ILE A 5 -17.82 -13.57 13.76
C ILE A 5 -17.57 -12.47 12.72
N THR A 6 -18.25 -11.31 12.85
CA THR A 6 -18.03 -10.15 11.96
C THR A 6 -16.58 -9.64 12.03
N ILE A 7 -16.00 -9.56 13.23
CA ILE A 7 -14.61 -9.10 13.41
C ILE A 7 -13.62 -10.09 12.80
N HIS A 8 -13.84 -11.41 12.96
CA HIS A 8 -12.96 -12.43 12.36
C HIS A 8 -13.03 -12.40 10.84
N ILE A 9 -14.23 -12.36 10.27
CA ILE A 9 -14.43 -12.24 8.81
C ILE A 9 -13.77 -10.96 8.30
N PHE A 10 -13.93 -9.84 9.00
CA PHE A 10 -13.33 -8.57 8.59
C PHE A 10 -11.81 -8.62 8.67
N LYS A 11 -11.24 -9.26 9.70
CA LYS A 11 -9.80 -9.45 9.86
C LYS A 11 -9.21 -10.35 8.77
N GLU A 12 -9.81 -11.50 8.50
CA GLU A 12 -9.38 -12.43 7.43
C GLU A 12 -9.44 -11.78 6.05
N ARG A 13 -10.51 -11.01 5.76
CA ARG A 13 -10.63 -10.28 4.48
C ARG A 13 -9.55 -9.23 4.34
N ARG A 14 -9.16 -8.56 5.42
CA ARG A 14 -8.09 -7.55 5.42
C ARG A 14 -6.72 -8.18 5.18
N GLU A 15 -6.44 -9.35 5.75
CA GLU A 15 -5.19 -10.08 5.51
C GLU A 15 -5.09 -10.60 4.07
N LYS A 16 -6.20 -11.05 3.47
CA LYS A 16 -6.24 -11.42 2.04
C LYS A 16 -6.02 -10.22 1.08
N MET A 17 -6.24 -8.98 1.52
CA MET A 17 -6.09 -7.77 0.70
C MET A 17 -4.69 -7.17 0.72
N ALA A 18 -3.75 -7.70 1.52
CA ALA A 18 -2.36 -7.24 1.53
C ALA A 18 -1.61 -7.74 0.27
N ILE A 19 -1.96 -7.18 -0.88
CA ILE A 19 -1.51 -7.59 -2.21
C ILE A 19 0.02 -7.46 -2.42
N LEU A 20 0.69 -6.61 -1.65
CA LEU A 20 2.12 -6.36 -1.74
C LEU A 20 2.92 -6.94 -0.57
N LYS A 21 2.29 -7.77 0.27
CA LYS A 21 2.92 -8.35 1.46
C LYS A 21 4.24 -9.06 1.12
N GLY A 22 5.31 -8.69 1.83
CA GLY A 22 6.64 -9.29 1.70
C GLY A 22 7.39 -8.89 0.42
N LYS A 23 6.90 -7.91 -0.33
CA LYS A 23 7.60 -7.35 -1.50
C LYS A 23 8.29 -6.05 -1.12
N LYS A 24 9.51 -5.89 -1.63
CA LYS A 24 10.22 -4.60 -1.64
C LYS A 24 9.77 -3.78 -2.84
N VAL A 25 9.50 -2.51 -2.63
CA VAL A 25 8.92 -1.61 -3.63
C VAL A 25 9.79 -0.37 -3.77
N ILE A 26 10.08 -0.02 -5.02
CA ILE A 26 10.71 1.25 -5.41
C ILE A 26 9.62 2.10 -6.06
N ILE A 27 9.52 3.35 -5.64
CA ILE A 27 8.50 4.28 -6.10
C ILE A 27 9.15 5.42 -6.86
N ILE A 28 8.67 5.64 -8.09
CA ILE A 28 8.98 6.80 -8.91
C ILE A 28 7.64 7.49 -9.19
N GLY A 29 7.41 8.61 -8.51
CA GLY A 29 6.25 9.47 -8.73
C GLY A 29 6.50 10.49 -9.82
N ASP A 30 5.41 11.05 -10.33
CA ASP A 30 5.40 12.14 -11.30
C ASP A 30 5.03 13.44 -10.58
N ARG A 31 5.83 14.49 -10.76
CA ARG A 31 5.57 15.82 -10.20
C ARG A 31 4.22 16.37 -10.65
N ASP A 32 3.87 16.17 -11.92
CA ASP A 32 2.66 16.75 -12.52
C ASP A 32 1.48 15.75 -12.47
N GLY A 33 1.75 14.51 -12.06
CA GLY A 33 0.79 13.42 -11.91
C GLY A 33 0.61 12.99 -10.44
N VAL A 34 0.97 11.73 -10.14
CA VAL A 34 0.88 11.18 -8.77
C VAL A 34 2.26 11.25 -8.10
N PRO A 35 2.41 12.03 -7.02
CA PRO A 35 3.69 12.17 -6.35
C PRO A 35 4.05 10.88 -5.59
N GLY A 36 5.35 10.61 -5.45
CA GLY A 36 5.87 9.40 -4.80
C GLY A 36 5.30 9.15 -3.39
N PRO A 37 5.16 10.17 -2.52
CA PRO A 37 4.55 10.03 -1.20
C PRO A 37 3.10 9.51 -1.22
N ALA A 38 2.31 9.87 -2.24
CA ALA A 38 0.94 9.39 -2.37
C ALA A 38 0.90 7.90 -2.73
N ILE A 39 1.81 7.45 -3.59
CA ILE A 39 1.96 6.04 -3.95
C ILE A 39 2.46 5.25 -2.74
N GLN A 40 3.39 5.81 -1.97
CA GLN A 40 3.94 5.16 -0.76
C GLN A 40 2.85 4.83 0.26
N ALA A 41 1.95 5.76 0.56
CA ALA A 41 0.84 5.52 1.49
C ALA A 41 -0.06 4.34 1.05
N CYS A 42 -0.30 4.21 -0.26
CA CYS A 42 -1.05 3.10 -0.82
C CYS A 42 -0.28 1.77 -0.70
N VAL A 43 1.03 1.77 -0.96
CA VAL A 43 1.89 0.58 -0.88
C VAL A 43 1.98 0.05 0.55
N GLU A 44 2.15 0.94 1.53
CA GLU A 44 2.17 0.58 2.95
C GLU A 44 0.84 -0.04 3.39
N THR A 45 -0.28 0.54 2.96
CA THR A 45 -1.62 -0.01 3.24
C THR A 45 -1.83 -1.38 2.59
N ALA A 46 -1.22 -1.60 1.41
CA ALA A 46 -1.20 -2.88 0.71
C ALA A 46 -0.19 -3.89 1.31
N GLY A 47 0.57 -3.51 2.34
CA GLY A 47 1.52 -4.35 3.06
C GLY A 47 2.91 -4.47 2.41
N GLY A 48 3.24 -3.60 1.46
CA GLY A 48 4.55 -3.55 0.83
C GLY A 48 5.59 -2.79 1.67
N GLU A 49 6.85 -3.16 1.51
CA GLU A 49 8.00 -2.48 2.12
C GLU A 49 8.61 -1.50 1.10
N VAL A 50 8.48 -0.20 1.33
CA VAL A 50 9.06 0.82 0.45
C VAL A 50 10.53 1.01 0.81
N VAL A 51 11.42 0.71 -0.15
CA VAL A 51 12.88 0.82 0.04
C VAL A 51 13.46 2.08 -0.59
N PHE A 52 12.72 2.71 -1.50
CA PHE A 52 13.08 3.99 -2.12
C PHE A 52 11.83 4.67 -2.66
N ALA A 53 11.73 5.99 -2.49
CA ALA A 53 10.68 6.80 -3.09
C ALA A 53 11.26 8.13 -3.56
N SER A 54 11.00 8.50 -4.81
CA SER A 54 11.29 9.82 -5.37
C SER A 54 10.09 10.31 -6.18
N THR A 55 10.03 11.62 -6.40
CA THR A 55 9.13 12.25 -7.37
C THR A 55 10.00 12.92 -8.41
N GLU A 56 9.90 12.44 -9.65
CA GLU A 56 10.70 12.94 -10.75
C GLU A 56 9.89 13.92 -11.60
N CYS A 57 10.62 14.77 -12.32
CA CYS A 57 10.05 15.67 -13.30
C CYS A 57 10.62 15.30 -14.68
N PHE A 58 9.75 14.87 -15.59
CA PHE A 58 10.13 14.35 -16.91
C PHE A 58 10.15 15.42 -18.01
N VAL A 59 10.42 16.69 -17.66
CA VAL A 59 10.47 17.84 -18.58
C VAL A 59 11.88 18.16 -19.04
#